data_AF-A0A563DBD4-F1
#
_entry.id   AF-A0A563DBD4-F1
#
_cell.length_a   1.000
_cell.length_b   1.000
_cell.length_c   1.000
_cell.angle_alpha   90.00
_cell.angle_beta   90.00
_cell.angle_gamma   90.00
#
_symmetry.space_group_name_H-M   'P 1'
#
loop_
_entity.id
_entity.type
_entity.pdbx_description
1 polymer ?
#
loop_
_entity_poly.entity_id
_entity_poly.type
_entity_poly.pdbx_seq_one_letter_code
_entity_poly.pdbx_strand_id
1 'polypeptide(L)'
;MNPQDTKPKQSSQRDISNGNLSQNEDNTGFERNSSYVTIQPDSISGYNFDPQIRAQYANEPDYVHATRPIEPQKFHISPELKAKHEQAKLDYPYLNLSEGEYVILDIKRHPVGLWGPLIGGIFSIVILLSMVFIYPIFISEYGMSNLPGFEVVFLCSLPICLLIGLFTYINAWVYMRNQFFLTNESVIQEIQRGLFSRHEQTVSLGSIEDASFEQNGVLQTMLNYGSIRLSTEGEETTYRFYFVSNP
;
A
#
# COMPACT_ATOMS: atom_id res chain seq x y z
N MET A 1 -12.90 -40.61 36.99
CA MET A 1 -13.55 -41.46 38.00
C MET A 1 -12.52 -41.79 39.06
N ASN A 2 -12.85 -41.51 40.33
CA ASN A 2 -12.14 -41.80 41.58
C ASN A 2 -11.03 -40.85 42.10
N PRO A 3 -10.97 -40.65 43.43
CA PRO A 3 -10.90 -39.34 44.07
C PRO A 3 -9.93 -39.38 45.29
N GLN A 4 -10.08 -38.44 46.24
CA GLN A 4 -9.80 -38.59 47.69
C GLN A 4 -8.32 -38.81 48.07
N ASP A 5 -7.76 -38.32 49.16
CA ASP A 5 -8.09 -37.41 50.26
C ASP A 5 -6.82 -37.49 51.14
N THR A 6 -6.39 -36.41 51.81
CA THR A 6 -5.91 -36.47 53.22
C THR A 6 -5.37 -35.14 53.72
N LYS A 7 -5.95 -34.82 54.87
CA LYS A 7 -5.87 -33.66 55.78
C LYS A 7 -4.52 -33.44 56.53
N PRO A 8 -4.42 -32.38 57.38
CA PRO A 8 -3.23 -31.56 57.68
C PRO A 8 -2.73 -31.71 59.15
N LYS A 9 -1.80 -30.85 59.61
CA LYS A 9 -1.76 -30.38 61.02
C LYS A 9 -0.88 -29.15 61.29
N GLN A 10 -1.43 -28.24 62.11
CA GLN A 10 -0.81 -27.09 62.78
C GLN A 10 0.14 -27.49 63.92
N SER A 11 1.10 -26.63 64.28
CA SER A 11 1.19 -25.97 65.61
C SER A 11 2.60 -25.42 65.87
N SER A 12 2.68 -24.20 66.42
CA SER A 12 3.20 -23.94 67.78
C SER A 12 3.82 -22.54 67.92
N GLN A 13 3.49 -21.91 69.04
CA GLN A 13 3.84 -20.56 69.49
C GLN A 13 5.32 -20.41 69.88
N ARG A 14 5.80 -19.17 69.94
CA ARG A 14 6.28 -18.57 71.21
C ARG A 14 6.48 -17.06 71.13
N ASP A 15 5.87 -16.39 72.11
CA ASP A 15 6.08 -15.01 72.57
C ASP A 15 7.56 -14.71 72.88
N ILE A 16 8.00 -13.44 72.80
CA ILE A 16 8.47 -12.66 73.98
C ILE A 16 8.28 -11.15 73.74
N SER A 17 7.80 -10.50 74.79
CA SER A 17 7.44 -9.10 75.00
C SER A 17 8.62 -8.16 75.35
N ASN A 18 8.32 -6.86 75.27
CA ASN A 18 8.81 -5.71 76.07
C ASN A 18 9.78 -4.71 75.42
N GLY A 19 9.42 -3.42 75.51
CA GLY A 19 10.39 -2.38 75.89
C GLY A 19 10.35 -1.00 75.22
N ASN A 20 9.22 -0.29 75.32
CA ASN A 20 9.09 1.10 75.82
C ASN A 20 10.01 2.28 75.36
N LEU A 21 9.30 3.43 75.17
CA LEU A 21 9.70 4.86 75.22
C LEU A 21 10.53 5.42 74.03
N SER A 22 10.34 6.64 73.51
CA SER A 22 9.33 7.72 73.56
C SER A 22 9.89 8.92 72.77
N GLN A 23 9.01 9.85 72.33
CA GLN A 23 9.26 11.23 71.82
C GLN A 23 9.39 11.34 70.29
N ASN A 24 8.33 11.74 69.57
CA ASN A 24 7.82 13.10 69.30
C ASN A 24 8.80 13.98 68.51
N GLU A 25 8.49 14.25 67.24
CA GLU A 25 8.28 15.62 66.71
C GLU A 25 7.73 15.63 65.27
N ASP A 26 7.09 16.75 64.94
CA ASP A 26 5.99 16.97 64.00
C ASP A 26 6.32 16.94 62.49
N ASN A 27 5.43 16.26 61.74
CA ASN A 27 4.57 16.80 60.69
C ASN A 27 5.18 17.49 59.43
N THR A 28 5.17 16.79 58.29
CA THR A 28 4.50 17.24 57.05
C THR A 28 4.25 16.03 56.14
N GLY A 29 2.99 15.59 56.08
CA GLY A 29 2.55 14.44 55.29
C GLY A 29 2.54 14.72 53.78
N PHE A 30 3.50 14.12 53.08
CA PHE A 30 3.20 13.45 51.81
C PHE A 30 3.20 11.96 52.11
N GLU A 31 2.02 11.35 52.27
CA GLU A 31 1.90 9.89 52.20
C GLU A 31 2.30 9.47 50.78
N ARG A 32 3.60 9.20 50.58
CA ARG A 32 4.02 8.32 49.49
C ARG A 32 3.34 6.99 49.79
N ASN A 33 2.29 6.67 49.05
CA ASN A 33 1.79 5.30 48.96
C ASN A 33 2.93 4.43 48.44
N SER A 34 3.79 3.97 49.34
CA SER A 34 4.85 3.03 49.05
C SER A 34 4.14 1.71 48.75
N SER A 35 4.05 1.36 47.48
CA SER A 35 3.79 -0.03 47.11
C SER A 35 4.83 -0.88 47.85
N TYR A 36 4.37 -1.86 48.64
CA TYR A 36 5.24 -2.87 49.26
C TYR A 36 6.12 -3.63 48.25
N VAL A 37 5.86 -3.44 46.95
CA VAL A 37 6.47 -4.13 45.81
C VAL A 37 7.59 -3.30 45.14
N THR A 38 7.80 -2.03 45.53
CA THR A 38 8.69 -1.11 44.78
C THR A 38 9.65 -0.30 45.68
N ILE A 39 10.01 -0.83 46.84
CA ILE A 39 10.95 -0.17 47.77
C ILE A 39 12.36 -0.65 47.44
N GLN A 40 13.20 0.23 46.88
CA GLN A 40 14.63 -0.01 46.76
C GLN A 40 15.33 0.40 48.06
N PRO A 41 16.17 -0.45 48.68
CA PRO A 41 16.91 -0.09 49.88
C PRO A 41 17.99 0.95 49.59
N ASP A 42 18.19 1.90 50.52
CA ASP A 42 19.14 3.03 50.39
C ASP A 42 20.61 2.63 50.18
N SER A 43 20.97 1.37 50.49
CA SER A 43 22.28 0.81 50.20
C SER A 43 22.20 -0.71 49.98
N ILE A 44 22.98 -1.21 49.02
CA ILE A 44 23.12 -2.64 48.72
C ILE A 44 24.50 -3.05 49.20
N SER A 45 24.60 -3.95 50.17
CA SER A 45 25.88 -4.54 50.56
C SER A 45 26.46 -5.35 49.39
N GLY A 46 27.71 -5.07 49.03
CA GLY A 46 28.34 -5.60 47.84
C GLY A 46 28.43 -7.13 47.80
N TYR A 47 28.29 -7.68 46.58
CA TYR A 47 28.36 -9.10 46.19
C TYR A 47 27.20 -10.01 46.62
N ASN A 48 25.96 -9.54 46.55
CA ASN A 48 24.81 -10.43 46.67
C ASN A 48 24.40 -11.00 45.30
N PHE A 49 24.77 -12.25 45.03
CA PHE A 49 24.53 -12.92 43.74
C PHE A 49 23.15 -13.61 43.64
N ASP A 50 22.33 -13.55 44.69
CA ASP A 50 21.02 -14.21 44.72
C ASP A 50 20.08 -13.68 43.60
N PRO A 51 19.66 -14.53 42.66
CA PRO A 51 18.78 -14.13 41.56
C PRO A 51 17.39 -13.69 42.02
N GLN A 52 16.90 -14.15 43.18
CA GLN A 52 15.58 -13.75 43.68
C GLN A 52 15.58 -12.29 44.15
N ILE A 53 16.66 -11.88 44.81
CA ILE A 53 16.85 -10.51 45.29
C ILE A 53 16.98 -9.54 44.12
N ARG A 54 17.70 -9.92 43.05
CA ARG A 54 17.79 -9.10 41.83
C ARG A 54 16.46 -8.96 41.10
N ALA A 55 15.65 -10.02 41.03
CA ALA A 55 14.34 -9.95 40.41
C ALA A 55 13.37 -9.03 41.18
N GLN A 56 13.47 -8.99 42.51
CA GLN A 56 12.66 -8.08 43.34
C GLN A 56 13.02 -6.61 43.15
N TYR A 57 14.30 -6.29 42.96
CA TYR A 57 14.78 -4.91 42.76
C TYR A 57 14.84 -4.47 41.29
N ALA A 58 14.60 -5.37 40.33
CA ALA A 58 14.57 -5.06 38.90
C ALA A 58 13.32 -4.30 38.46
N ASN A 59 12.32 -4.15 39.33
CA ASN A 59 11.27 -3.16 39.14
C ASN A 59 11.89 -1.79 39.35
N GLU A 60 12.41 -1.17 38.30
CA GLU A 60 13.10 0.11 38.34
C GLU A 60 12.16 1.19 38.91
N PRO A 61 12.31 1.58 40.19
CA PRO A 61 11.31 2.39 40.89
C PRO A 61 11.26 3.84 40.37
N ASP A 62 12.33 4.28 39.68
CA ASP A 62 12.49 5.64 39.15
C ASP A 62 12.09 5.79 37.67
N TYR A 63 11.64 4.71 37.02
CA TYR A 63 11.18 4.78 35.64
C TYR A 63 9.67 5.01 35.60
N VAL A 64 9.28 6.22 35.24
CA VAL A 64 7.89 6.51 34.88
C VAL A 64 7.63 5.92 33.50
N HIS A 65 6.94 4.78 33.45
CA HIS A 65 6.39 4.28 32.20
C HIS A 65 5.36 5.29 31.68
N ALA A 66 5.73 6.08 30.68
CA ALA A 66 4.78 6.91 29.97
C ALA A 66 3.74 5.98 29.33
N THR A 67 2.52 5.98 29.86
CA THR A 67 1.40 5.27 29.24
C THR A 67 1.05 6.01 27.97
N ARG A 68 1.49 5.48 26.82
CA ARG A 68 0.99 5.93 25.52
C ARG A 68 -0.53 5.74 25.56
N PRO A 69 -1.35 6.77 25.29
CA PRO A 69 -2.79 6.57 25.21
C PRO A 69 -3.07 5.46 24.19
N ILE A 70 -3.89 4.48 24.62
CA ILE A 70 -4.21 3.27 23.85
C ILE A 70 -4.96 3.62 22.57
N GLU A 71 -5.70 4.73 22.58
CA GLU A 71 -6.40 5.25 21.41
C GLU A 71 -5.61 6.40 20.79
N PRO A 72 -5.28 6.32 19.48
CA PRO A 72 -4.69 7.44 18.76
C PRO A 72 -5.68 8.62 18.79
N GLN A 73 -5.18 9.83 19.04
CA GLN A 73 -6.00 11.03 18.97
C GLN A 73 -6.60 11.15 17.57
N LYS A 74 -7.93 11.09 17.47
CA LYS A 74 -8.62 11.31 16.20
C LYS A 74 -8.34 12.75 15.75
N PHE A 75 -7.76 12.91 14.58
CA PHE A 75 -7.51 14.23 14.01
C PHE A 75 -8.83 15.01 13.92
N HIS A 76 -8.85 16.24 14.44
CA HIS A 76 -10.02 17.11 14.35
C HIS A 76 -10.18 17.62 12.91
N ILE A 77 -10.96 16.91 12.11
CA ILE A 77 -11.26 17.27 10.73
C ILE A 77 -12.17 18.50 10.70
N SER A 78 -11.78 19.55 9.95
CA SER A 78 -12.61 20.74 9.77
C SER A 78 -13.90 20.38 9.00
N PRO A 79 -15.03 21.09 9.27
CA PRO A 79 -16.30 20.79 8.59
C PRO A 79 -16.21 20.98 7.06
N GLU A 80 -15.36 21.89 6.57
CA GLU A 80 -15.10 22.07 5.15
C GLU A 80 -14.37 20.86 4.53
N LEU A 81 -13.33 20.34 5.20
CA LEU A 81 -12.58 19.18 4.73
C LEU A 81 -13.47 17.94 4.69
N LYS A 82 -14.34 17.78 5.70
CA LYS A 82 -15.31 16.69 5.72
C LYS A 82 -16.26 16.77 4.53
N ALA A 83 -16.75 17.96 4.16
CA ALA A 83 -17.60 18.12 2.98
C ALA A 83 -16.87 17.75 1.68
N LYS A 84 -15.61 18.15 1.53
CA LYS A 84 -14.76 17.77 0.36
C LYS A 84 -14.52 16.27 0.29
N HIS A 85 -14.29 15.62 1.43
CA HIS A 85 -14.13 14.17 1.51
C HIS A 85 -15.41 13.43 1.09
N GLU A 86 -16.57 13.84 1.62
CA GLU A 86 -17.85 13.23 1.22
C GLU A 86 -18.12 13.41 -0.28
N GLN A 87 -17.82 14.58 -0.84
CA GLN A 87 -17.92 14.82 -2.28
C GLN A 87 -16.98 13.90 -3.07
N ALA A 88 -15.71 13.80 -2.68
CA ALA A 88 -14.74 12.93 -3.33
C ALA A 88 -15.15 11.46 -3.28
N LYS A 89 -15.78 11.01 -2.20
CA LYS A 89 -16.31 9.65 -2.05
C LYS A 89 -17.49 9.36 -2.98
N LEU A 90 -18.31 10.37 -3.28
CA LEU A 90 -19.39 10.26 -4.26
C LEU A 90 -18.85 10.23 -5.70
N ASP A 91 -17.86 11.06 -5.99
CA ASP A 91 -17.26 11.16 -7.32
C ASP A 91 -16.39 9.94 -7.66
N TYR A 92 -15.71 9.37 -6.66
CA TYR A 92 -14.76 8.26 -6.78
C TYR A 92 -15.08 7.11 -5.80
N PRO A 93 -16.23 6.41 -5.95
CA PRO A 93 -16.66 5.38 -4.99
C PRO A 93 -15.80 4.11 -5.00
N TYR A 94 -14.96 3.94 -6.03
CA TYR A 94 -14.05 2.81 -6.19
C TYR A 94 -12.68 3.05 -5.58
N LEU A 95 -12.45 4.22 -4.99
CA LEU A 95 -11.20 4.63 -4.37
C LEU A 95 -11.30 4.48 -2.85
N ASN A 96 -10.30 3.84 -2.22
CA ASN A 96 -10.24 3.71 -0.77
C ASN A 96 -9.62 4.96 -0.13
N LEU A 97 -10.44 6.00 0.06
CA LEU A 97 -10.02 7.26 0.68
C LEU A 97 -10.08 7.18 2.21
N SER A 98 -9.02 7.67 2.88
CA SER A 98 -8.95 7.81 4.34
C SER A 98 -9.85 8.96 4.85
N GLU A 99 -10.11 9.01 6.16
CA GLU A 99 -10.97 10.04 6.74
C GLU A 99 -10.41 11.45 6.49
N GLY A 100 -11.15 12.27 5.72
CA GLY A 100 -10.72 13.64 5.37
C GLY A 100 -9.82 13.72 4.12
N GLU A 101 -9.55 12.60 3.46
CA GLU A 101 -8.81 12.56 2.20
C GLU A 101 -9.71 12.92 1.01
N TYR A 102 -9.23 13.75 0.10
CA TYR A 102 -9.97 14.15 -1.10
C TYR A 102 -9.04 14.22 -2.32
N VAL A 103 -9.60 13.93 -3.49
CA VAL A 103 -8.87 13.92 -4.76
C VAL A 103 -8.62 15.37 -5.21
N ILE A 104 -7.35 15.70 -5.46
CA ILE A 104 -6.92 17.00 -5.98
C ILE A 104 -6.82 16.95 -7.51
N LEU A 105 -6.22 15.88 -8.06
CA LEU A 105 -6.05 15.70 -9.50
C LEU A 105 -6.39 14.26 -9.93
N ASP A 106 -7.14 14.14 -11.03
CA ASP A 106 -7.35 12.91 -11.80
C ASP A 106 -6.63 13.04 -13.13
N ILE A 107 -5.55 12.27 -13.30
CA ILE A 107 -4.69 12.31 -14.48
C ILE A 107 -4.85 11.00 -15.24
N LYS A 108 -5.29 11.12 -16.49
CA LYS A 108 -5.42 9.99 -17.42
C LYS A 108 -4.18 9.83 -18.28
N ARG A 109 -3.95 8.59 -18.70
CA ARG A 109 -2.84 8.24 -19.57
C ARG A 109 -2.98 8.89 -20.95
N HIS A 110 -1.89 9.46 -21.45
CA HIS A 110 -1.88 10.18 -22.72
C HIS A 110 -2.15 9.24 -23.90
N PRO A 111 -3.04 9.59 -24.84
CA PRO A 111 -3.44 8.71 -25.95
C PRO A 111 -2.32 8.36 -26.93
N VAL A 112 -1.17 9.03 -26.88
CA VAL A 112 -0.02 8.71 -27.73
C VAL A 112 0.47 7.27 -27.56
N GLY A 113 0.42 6.70 -26.35
CA GLY A 113 0.84 5.31 -26.15
C GLY A 113 -0.09 4.31 -26.80
N LEU A 114 -1.26 4.74 -27.28
CA LEU A 114 -2.18 3.95 -28.08
C LEU A 114 -1.69 3.76 -29.52
N TRP A 115 -0.82 4.63 -30.01
CA TRP A 115 -0.37 4.62 -31.41
C TRP A 115 0.39 3.33 -31.72
N GLY A 116 1.22 2.84 -30.79
CA GLY A 116 1.94 1.58 -30.94
C GLY A 116 1.03 0.39 -31.28
N PRO A 117 0.09 0.00 -30.39
CA PRO A 117 -0.82 -1.10 -30.66
C PRO A 117 -1.77 -0.82 -31.84
N LEU A 118 -2.25 0.41 -32.03
CA LEU A 118 -3.13 0.75 -33.16
C LEU A 118 -2.43 0.62 -34.51
N ILE A 119 -1.24 1.21 -34.66
CA ILE A 119 -0.46 1.13 -35.91
C ILE A 119 -0.08 -0.32 -36.17
N GLY A 120 0.40 -1.06 -35.16
CA GLY A 120 0.73 -2.48 -35.30
C GLY A 120 -0.47 -3.33 -35.73
N GLY A 121 -1.64 -3.10 -35.13
CA GLY A 121 -2.88 -3.81 -35.48
C GLY A 121 -3.37 -3.50 -36.90
N ILE A 122 -3.44 -2.21 -37.26
CA ILE A 122 -3.83 -1.76 -38.61
C ILE A 122 -2.85 -2.30 -39.65
N PHE A 123 -1.56 -2.19 -39.40
CA PHE A 123 -0.52 -2.68 -40.30
C PHE A 123 -0.63 -4.21 -40.52
N SER A 124 -0.89 -4.97 -39.46
CA SER A 124 -1.10 -6.42 -39.55
C SER A 124 -2.32 -6.77 -40.41
N ILE A 125 -3.43 -6.03 -40.27
CA ILE A 125 -4.63 -6.21 -41.11
C ILE A 125 -4.34 -5.88 -42.57
N VAL A 126 -3.65 -4.76 -42.82
CA VAL A 126 -3.28 -4.32 -44.18
C VAL A 126 -2.38 -5.35 -44.87
N ILE A 127 -1.37 -5.89 -44.18
CA ILE A 127 -0.51 -6.95 -44.71
C ILE A 127 -1.34 -8.18 -45.06
N LEU A 128 -2.20 -8.63 -44.15
CA LEU A 128 -2.99 -9.83 -44.34
C LEU A 128 -3.96 -9.69 -45.51
N LEU A 129 -4.67 -8.55 -45.60
CA LEU A 129 -5.54 -8.27 -46.74
C LEU A 129 -4.76 -8.15 -48.05
N SER A 130 -3.62 -7.46 -48.06
CA SER A 130 -2.75 -7.37 -49.24
C SER A 130 -2.33 -8.76 -49.73
N MET A 131 -2.00 -9.66 -48.81
CA MET A 131 -1.64 -11.04 -49.15
C MET A 131 -2.81 -11.79 -49.80
N VAL A 132 -4.03 -11.61 -49.28
CA VAL A 132 -5.25 -12.19 -49.85
C VAL A 132 -5.55 -11.63 -51.25
N PHE A 133 -5.33 -10.34 -51.49
CA PHE A 133 -5.53 -9.74 -52.81
C PHE A 133 -4.47 -10.15 -53.85
N ILE A 134 -3.23 -10.42 -53.43
CA ILE A 134 -2.14 -10.89 -54.31
C ILE A 134 -2.26 -12.39 -54.61
N TYR A 135 -2.91 -13.16 -53.73
CA TYR A 135 -3.10 -14.61 -53.84
C TYR A 135 -3.55 -15.13 -55.23
N PRO A 136 -4.59 -14.58 -55.89
CA PRO A 136 -5.03 -15.08 -57.20
C PRO A 136 -3.97 -14.92 -58.29
N ILE A 137 -3.22 -13.81 -58.27
CA ILE A 137 -2.12 -13.54 -59.22
C ILE A 137 -1.02 -14.59 -59.04
N PHE A 138 -0.71 -14.91 -57.79
CA PHE A 138 0.29 -15.91 -57.45
C PHE A 138 -0.11 -17.32 -57.93
N ILE A 139 -1.37 -17.73 -57.73
CA ILE A 139 -1.83 -19.04 -58.24
C ILE A 139 -1.73 -19.10 -59.77
N SER A 140 -2.13 -18.03 -60.46
CA SER A 140 -2.12 -18.00 -61.93
C SER A 140 -0.72 -18.05 -62.54
N GLU A 141 0.25 -17.37 -61.93
CA GLU A 141 1.64 -17.28 -62.41
C GLU A 141 2.42 -18.59 -62.16
N TYR A 142 2.23 -19.22 -61.00
CA TYR A 142 3.01 -20.38 -60.57
C TYR A 142 2.32 -21.73 -60.80
N GLY A 143 1.14 -21.73 -61.46
CA GLY A 143 0.43 -22.96 -61.85
C GLY A 143 -0.03 -23.83 -60.68
N MET A 144 -0.34 -23.23 -59.53
CA MET A 144 -0.68 -23.96 -58.29
C MET A 144 -2.16 -24.34 -58.22
N SER A 145 -2.62 -25.20 -59.14
CA SER A 145 -4.04 -25.58 -59.28
C SER A 145 -4.65 -26.40 -58.14
N ASN A 146 -3.83 -26.94 -57.23
CA ASN A 146 -4.27 -27.75 -56.09
C ASN A 146 -4.59 -26.93 -54.84
N LEU A 147 -4.44 -25.60 -54.89
CA LEU A 147 -4.70 -24.71 -53.77
C LEU A 147 -6.19 -24.30 -53.69
N PRO A 148 -6.70 -23.94 -52.50
CA PRO A 148 -8.08 -23.47 -52.35
C PRO A 148 -8.36 -22.22 -53.21
N GLY A 149 -9.61 -22.07 -53.66
CA GLY A 149 -10.02 -20.88 -54.41
C GLY A 149 -9.94 -19.59 -53.58
N PHE A 150 -9.86 -18.44 -54.26
CA PHE A 150 -9.82 -17.12 -53.63
C PHE A 150 -10.97 -16.91 -52.61
N GLU A 151 -12.17 -17.38 -52.93
CA GLU A 151 -13.35 -17.27 -52.06
C GLU A 151 -13.13 -17.92 -50.70
N VAL A 152 -12.51 -19.11 -50.68
CA VAL A 152 -12.23 -19.86 -49.45
C VAL A 152 -11.17 -19.13 -48.63
N VAL A 153 -10.09 -18.67 -49.26
CA VAL A 153 -9.01 -17.93 -48.58
C VAL A 153 -9.52 -16.60 -48.02
N PHE A 154 -10.33 -15.87 -48.77
CA PHE A 154 -10.96 -14.63 -48.32
C PHE A 154 -11.87 -14.90 -47.12
N LEU A 155 -12.75 -15.90 -47.20
CA LEU A 155 -13.65 -16.25 -46.10
C LEU A 155 -12.89 -16.67 -44.83
N CYS A 156 -11.80 -17.42 -44.97
CA CYS A 156 -10.94 -17.80 -43.85
C CYS A 156 -10.12 -16.64 -43.29
N SER A 157 -9.84 -15.60 -44.09
CA SER A 157 -9.08 -14.42 -43.65
C SER A 157 -9.91 -13.48 -42.77
N LEU A 158 -11.22 -13.40 -42.98
CA LEU A 158 -12.14 -12.54 -42.21
C LEU A 158 -12.12 -12.80 -40.69
N PRO A 159 -12.23 -14.05 -40.18
CA PRO A 159 -12.14 -14.28 -38.74
C PRO A 159 -10.75 -13.92 -38.18
N ILE A 160 -9.68 -14.05 -38.97
CA ILE A 160 -8.33 -13.65 -38.56
C ILE A 160 -8.24 -12.12 -38.44
N CYS A 161 -8.76 -11.37 -39.41
CA CYS A 161 -8.89 -9.91 -39.32
C CYS A 161 -9.67 -9.49 -38.07
N LEU A 162 -10.79 -10.18 -37.80
CA LEU A 162 -11.61 -9.90 -36.62
C LEU A 162 -10.83 -10.15 -35.33
N LEU A 163 -10.09 -11.26 -35.23
CA LEU A 163 -9.25 -11.55 -34.06
C LEU A 163 -8.15 -10.50 -33.85
N ILE A 164 -7.48 -10.05 -34.92
CA ILE A 164 -6.47 -8.98 -34.84
C ILE A 164 -7.12 -7.67 -34.37
N GLY A 165 -8.28 -7.32 -34.93
CA GLY A 165 -9.05 -6.14 -34.53
C GLY A 165 -9.47 -6.21 -33.07
N LEU A 166 -9.99 -7.36 -32.62
CA LEU A 166 -10.38 -7.59 -31.24
C LEU A 166 -9.19 -7.48 -30.27
N PHE A 167 -8.06 -8.09 -30.63
CA PHE A 167 -6.85 -8.01 -29.81
C PHE A 167 -6.35 -6.57 -29.70
N THR A 168 -6.34 -5.83 -30.82
CA THR A 168 -5.96 -4.41 -30.85
C THR A 168 -6.91 -3.58 -29.97
N TYR A 169 -8.22 -3.81 -30.08
CA TYR A 169 -9.23 -3.14 -29.27
C TYR A 169 -9.06 -3.43 -27.77
N ILE A 170 -8.83 -4.68 -27.40
CA ILE A 170 -8.59 -5.08 -26.00
C ILE A 170 -7.36 -4.36 -25.45
N ASN A 171 -6.25 -4.34 -26.18
CA ASN A 171 -5.04 -3.65 -25.76
C ASN A 171 -5.30 -2.15 -25.59
N ALA A 172 -6.04 -1.54 -26.52
CA ALA A 172 -6.43 -0.14 -26.42
C ALA A 172 -7.30 0.12 -25.18
N TRP A 173 -8.28 -0.74 -24.92
CA TRP A 173 -9.14 -0.63 -23.75
C TRP A 173 -8.36 -0.77 -22.43
N VAL A 174 -7.48 -1.77 -22.32
CA VAL A 174 -6.60 -1.96 -21.15
C VAL A 174 -5.70 -0.73 -20.95
N TYR A 175 -5.17 -0.15 -22.03
CA TYR A 175 -4.36 1.06 -21.94
C TYR A 175 -5.14 2.25 -21.35
N MET A 176 -6.37 2.47 -21.83
CA MET A 176 -7.24 3.58 -21.40
C MET A 176 -7.78 3.43 -19.97
N ARG A 177 -7.77 2.22 -19.41
CA ARG A 177 -8.19 1.95 -18.02
C ARG A 177 -7.16 2.35 -16.97
N ASN A 178 -5.93 2.67 -17.36
CA ASN A 178 -4.90 3.10 -16.41
C ASN A 178 -5.12 4.57 -15.99
N GLN A 179 -5.16 4.81 -14.69
CA GLN A 179 -5.45 6.13 -14.11
C GLN A 179 -4.52 6.44 -12.93
N PHE A 180 -4.32 7.72 -12.71
CA PHE A 180 -3.48 8.26 -11.64
C PHE A 180 -4.28 9.32 -10.87
N PHE A 181 -4.34 9.16 -9.56
CA PHE A 181 -5.00 10.09 -8.67
C PHE A 181 -3.99 10.69 -7.71
N LEU A 182 -3.99 12.01 -7.60
CA LEU A 182 -3.28 12.74 -6.56
C LEU A 182 -4.30 13.24 -5.54
N THR A 183 -4.17 12.81 -4.29
CA THR A 183 -4.97 13.31 -3.17
C THR A 183 -4.12 14.24 -2.31
N ASN A 184 -4.71 14.79 -1.25
CA ASN A 184 -3.99 15.59 -0.27
C ASN A 184 -3.08 14.78 0.66
N GLU A 185 -3.22 13.46 0.72
CA GLU A 185 -2.48 12.59 1.64
C GLU A 185 -1.71 11.48 0.92
N SER A 186 -2.18 11.03 -0.24
CA SER A 186 -1.62 9.89 -0.96
C SER A 186 -1.64 10.07 -2.47
N VAL A 187 -0.76 9.34 -3.14
CA VAL A 187 -0.78 9.11 -4.58
C VAL A 187 -1.34 7.72 -4.82
N ILE A 188 -2.39 7.62 -5.63
CA ILE A 188 -3.04 6.34 -5.95
C ILE A 188 -2.91 6.05 -7.44
N GLN A 189 -2.39 4.88 -7.75
CA GLN A 189 -2.23 4.37 -9.11
C GLN A 189 -3.14 3.17 -9.34
N GLU A 190 -3.95 3.26 -10.38
CA GLU A 190 -4.68 2.10 -10.90
C GLU A 190 -4.01 1.61 -12.19
N ILE A 191 -3.42 0.41 -12.12
CA ILE A 191 -2.81 -0.25 -13.27
C ILE A 191 -3.64 -1.45 -13.69
N GLN A 192 -4.15 -1.41 -14.90
CA GLN A 192 -4.77 -2.56 -15.56
C GLN A 192 -3.70 -3.29 -16.38
N ARG A 193 -3.27 -4.49 -15.94
CA ARG A 193 -2.26 -5.30 -16.65
C ARG A 193 -2.85 -6.19 -17.76
N GLY A 194 -4.13 -6.53 -17.66
CA GLY A 194 -4.86 -7.34 -18.64
C GLY A 194 -6.37 -7.22 -18.42
N LEU A 195 -7.21 -7.99 -19.11
CA LEU A 195 -8.68 -7.84 -18.95
C LEU A 195 -9.18 -8.14 -17.53
N PHE A 196 -8.52 -9.08 -16.83
CA PHE A 196 -8.94 -9.58 -15.52
C PHE A 196 -7.90 -9.33 -14.42
N SER A 197 -6.88 -8.51 -14.69
CA SER A 197 -5.83 -8.19 -13.73
C SER A 197 -5.73 -6.68 -13.54
N ARG A 198 -6.16 -6.24 -12.36
CA ARG A 198 -6.07 -4.88 -11.85
C ARG A 198 -5.11 -4.87 -10.67
N HIS A 199 -4.27 -3.85 -10.59
CA HIS A 199 -3.35 -3.64 -9.50
C HIS A 199 -3.47 -2.19 -9.05
N GLU A 200 -3.77 -2.00 -7.77
CA GLU A 200 -3.85 -0.69 -7.14
C GLU A 200 -2.61 -0.51 -6.26
N GLN A 201 -1.96 0.64 -6.39
CA GLN A 201 -0.81 1.02 -5.57
C GLN A 201 -1.12 2.37 -4.93
N THR A 202 -0.96 2.45 -3.62
CA THR A 202 -1.19 3.67 -2.85
C THR A 202 0.09 3.99 -2.08
N VAL A 203 0.58 5.22 -2.23
CA VAL A 203 1.79 5.71 -1.57
C VAL A 203 1.45 6.98 -0.83
N SER A 204 1.78 7.08 0.46
CA SER A 204 1.56 8.30 1.22
C SER A 204 2.48 9.42 0.71
N LEU A 205 1.93 10.63 0.55
CA LEU A 205 2.70 11.83 0.19
C LEU A 205 3.81 12.11 1.21
N GLY A 206 3.58 11.80 2.48
CA GLY A 206 4.58 12.01 3.54
C GLY A 206 5.80 11.09 3.45
N SER A 207 5.71 10.00 2.69
CA SER A 207 6.79 9.02 2.50
C SER A 207 7.59 9.25 1.21
N ILE A 208 7.19 10.22 0.37
CA ILE A 208 7.88 10.53 -0.88
C ILE A 208 9.07 11.45 -0.56
N GLU A 209 10.27 11.01 -0.94
CA GLU A 209 11.51 11.76 -0.76
C GLU A 209 11.81 12.66 -1.97
N ASP A 210 11.69 12.10 -3.18
CA ASP A 210 11.97 12.80 -4.43
C ASP A 210 10.87 12.54 -5.46
N ALA A 211 10.53 13.58 -6.21
CA ALA A 211 9.61 13.55 -7.32
C ALA A 211 10.25 14.23 -8.52
N SER A 212 10.53 13.46 -9.56
CA SER A 212 11.12 13.93 -10.81
C SER A 212 10.23 13.58 -11.99
N PHE A 213 10.28 14.39 -13.05
CA PHE A 213 9.62 14.10 -14.32
C PHE A 213 10.64 14.05 -15.45
N GLU A 214 10.33 13.26 -16.47
CA GLU A 214 11.20 13.06 -17.63
C GLU A 214 10.36 13.21 -18.90
N GLN A 215 10.82 14.08 -19.80
CA GLN A 215 10.26 14.28 -21.14
C GLN A 215 11.39 14.11 -22.16
N ASN A 216 11.41 12.99 -22.86
CA ASN A 216 12.45 12.61 -23.80
C ASN A 216 12.03 12.82 -25.25
N GLY A 217 12.74 13.73 -25.93
CA GLY A 217 12.67 13.91 -27.38
C GLY A 217 11.55 14.85 -27.86
N VAL A 218 11.59 15.16 -29.15
CA VAL A 218 10.74 16.18 -29.78
C VAL A 218 9.26 15.86 -29.66
N LEU A 219 8.88 14.58 -29.79
CA LEU A 219 7.46 14.17 -29.72
C LEU A 219 6.87 14.35 -28.31
N GLN A 220 7.66 14.09 -27.25
CA GLN A 220 7.22 14.27 -25.86
C GLN A 220 7.00 15.74 -25.52
N THR A 221 7.93 16.60 -25.96
CA THR A 221 7.80 18.05 -25.77
C THR A 221 6.66 18.66 -26.61
N MET A 222 6.48 18.24 -27.87
CA MET A 222 5.42 18.77 -28.73
C MET A 222 4.01 18.37 -28.27
N LEU A 223 3.84 17.13 -27.81
CA LEU A 223 2.56 16.60 -27.36
C LEU A 223 2.36 16.73 -25.83
N ASN A 224 3.30 17.39 -25.14
CA ASN A 224 3.33 17.65 -23.71
C ASN A 224 2.97 16.44 -22.84
N TYR A 225 3.62 15.30 -23.11
CA TYR A 225 3.50 14.10 -22.29
C TYR A 225 4.87 13.63 -21.84
N GLY A 226 4.93 12.98 -20.67
CA GLY A 226 6.17 12.46 -20.12
C GLY A 226 5.95 11.33 -19.14
N SER A 227 6.96 11.06 -18.32
CA SER A 227 6.87 10.12 -17.22
C SER A 227 7.24 10.76 -15.90
N ILE A 228 6.50 10.44 -14.84
CA ILE A 228 6.77 10.88 -13.47
C ILE A 228 7.41 9.72 -12.72
N ARG A 229 8.47 10.02 -11.97
CA ARG A 229 9.16 9.10 -11.08
C ARG A 229 9.03 9.63 -9.65
N LEU A 230 8.52 8.77 -8.77
CA LEU A 230 8.45 9.04 -7.33
C LEU A 230 9.37 8.05 -6.61
N SER A 231 10.17 8.54 -5.69
CA SER A 231 11.05 7.75 -4.84
C SER A 231 10.64 7.92 -3.39
N THR A 232 10.54 6.82 -2.66
CA THR A 232 10.13 6.80 -1.25
C THR A 232 11.32 6.69 -0.32
N GLU A 233 11.17 7.27 0.88
CA GLU A 233 12.16 7.18 1.94
C GLU A 233 12.19 5.74 2.50
N GLY A 234 13.39 5.18 2.65
CA GLY A 234 13.62 3.92 3.39
C GLY A 234 13.27 2.61 2.67
N GLU A 235 12.35 2.60 1.69
CA GLU A 235 11.94 1.38 0.97
C GLU A 235 12.70 1.12 -0.34
N GLU A 236 13.50 2.06 -0.86
CA GLU A 236 14.18 1.99 -2.17
C GLU A 236 13.21 1.66 -3.35
N THR A 237 11.90 1.76 -3.13
CA THR A 237 10.86 1.49 -4.13
C THR A 237 10.67 2.73 -5.00
N THR A 238 11.12 2.63 -6.25
CA THR A 238 10.88 3.68 -7.24
C THR A 238 9.56 3.41 -7.97
N TYR A 239 8.57 4.30 -7.80
CA TYR A 239 7.32 4.27 -8.54
C TYR A 239 7.46 5.07 -9.84
N ARG A 240 7.00 4.49 -10.95
CA ARG A 240 7.07 5.13 -12.27
C ARG A 240 5.71 5.16 -12.94
N PHE A 241 5.35 6.35 -13.41
CA PHE A 241 4.12 6.65 -14.10
C PHE A 241 4.46 7.04 -15.54
N TYR A 242 4.13 6.17 -16.48
CA TYR A 242 4.44 6.39 -17.90
C TYR A 242 3.26 7.04 -18.63
N PHE A 243 3.58 7.99 -19.51
CA PHE A 243 2.63 8.68 -20.40
C PHE A 243 1.62 9.55 -19.63
N VAL A 244 2.11 10.37 -18.72
CA VAL A 244 1.33 11.40 -18.02
C VAL A 244 1.16 12.61 -18.94
N SER A 245 -0.06 13.14 -19.04
CA SER A 245 -0.37 14.34 -19.81
C SER A 245 -0.09 15.58 -18.96
N ASN A 246 0.68 16.55 -19.47
CA ASN A 246 1.17 17.71 -18.71
C ASN A 246 1.83 17.27 -17.37
N PRO A 247 2.91 16.46 -17.45
CA PRO A 247 3.62 15.98 -16.27
C PRO A 247 4.29 17.09 -15.47
#